data_AF-A0A2S3QNY3-F1
#
_entry.id   AF-A0A2S3QNY3-F1
#
_cell.length_a   1.000
_cell.length_b   1.000
_cell.length_c   1.000
_cell.angle_alpha   90.00
_cell.angle_beta   90.00
_cell.angle_gamma   90.00
#
_symmetry.space_group_name_H-M   'P 1'
#
loop_
_entity.id
_entity.type
_entity.pdbx_description
1 polymer ?
#
loop_
_entity_poly.entity_id
_entity_poly.type
_entity_poly.pdbx_seq_one_letter_code
_entity_poly.pdbx_strand_id
1 'polypeptide(L)'
;MKKITPIIIAPLLTLNVFAIDIKSKLLDFHQIQEELKCESDFTYISSAFKVKKSDSINCSDVEWANNAIAKVAKLREDSPVVNLELLSRDNGASFDIGETIRIPLHLTFTNQWGQIFNSYSIGTDAILYHEYSHAIFGERIGKKFYPKLKALAERLSRFKVNRHKAYAEGNPRNVVQYYTKQIEVIEERIKNHSELEKYHLSSSYNELFADLVAVLVTNNRNAIFNALYYDEMTDDAYQLTKLRSFEDQNTKYDNRGLYEEHGELALVRQYIGEKILPNIFKKENEEQLKKDLLEIVLESIESQMDERIRKSAYKISPMQSNTALIEEIKERYQTTK
;
A
#
# COMPACT_ATOMS: atom_id res chain seq x y z
N MET A 1 56.16 36.53 6.26
CA MET A 1 55.03 37.18 5.55
C MET A 1 55.00 36.71 4.10
N LYS A 2 54.02 35.87 3.73
CA LYS A 2 53.23 35.96 2.48
C LYS A 2 52.00 35.08 2.65
N LYS A 3 50.88 35.60 2.15
CA LYS A 3 49.47 35.31 2.48
C LYS A 3 48.88 34.16 1.65
N ILE A 4 47.96 33.41 2.28
CA ILE A 4 46.57 32.98 1.88
C ILE A 4 46.46 32.36 0.46
N THR A 5 45.89 31.16 0.23
CA THR A 5 44.46 30.73 0.35
C THR A 5 44.36 29.20 0.10
N PRO A 6 43.34 28.47 0.59
CA PRO A 6 43.26 27.01 0.51
C PRO A 6 42.64 26.52 -0.80
N ILE A 7 43.09 25.35 -1.28
CA ILE A 7 42.47 24.63 -2.38
C ILE A 7 41.31 23.82 -1.82
N ILE A 8 40.09 24.28 -2.10
CA ILE A 8 38.86 23.50 -2.05
C ILE A 8 38.78 22.72 -3.36
N ILE A 9 38.88 21.39 -3.33
CA ILE A 9 38.17 20.52 -4.28
C ILE A 9 37.81 19.20 -3.58
N ALA A 10 36.58 19.12 -3.10
CA ALA A 10 35.78 17.89 -3.15
C ALA A 10 34.49 18.26 -3.94
N PRO A 11 33.78 17.35 -4.62
CA PRO A 11 33.81 15.90 -4.40
C PRO A 11 33.78 15.01 -5.67
N LEU A 12 34.36 13.81 -5.54
CA LEU A 12 33.91 12.61 -6.24
C LEU A 12 32.48 12.28 -5.77
N LEU A 13 31.45 12.85 -6.41
CA LEU A 13 30.03 12.57 -6.10
C LEU A 13 29.15 12.77 -7.33
N THR A 14 29.49 12.13 -8.46
CA THR A 14 28.61 12.13 -9.65
C THR A 14 28.56 10.81 -10.42
N LEU A 15 29.24 9.74 -9.98
CA LEU A 15 29.28 8.48 -10.72
C LEU A 15 28.27 7.41 -10.26
N ASN A 16 27.51 7.64 -9.17
CA ASN A 16 26.54 6.65 -8.67
C ASN A 16 25.10 6.82 -9.18
N VAL A 17 24.73 7.95 -9.79
CA VAL A 17 23.35 8.18 -10.24
C VAL A 17 23.08 7.49 -11.59
N PHE A 18 24.07 7.40 -12.47
CA PHE A 18 23.93 6.73 -13.78
C PHE A 18 24.03 5.20 -13.70
N ALA A 19 24.70 4.65 -12.68
CA ALA A 19 24.80 3.20 -12.47
C ALA A 19 23.48 2.58 -11.97
N ILE A 20 22.63 3.37 -11.30
CA ILE A 20 21.32 2.92 -10.82
C ILE A 20 20.31 2.83 -11.98
N ASP A 21 20.37 3.74 -12.96
CA ASP A 21 19.44 3.77 -14.11
C ASP A 21 19.71 2.67 -15.15
N ILE A 22 20.95 2.19 -15.27
CA ILE A 22 21.28 1.03 -16.13
C ILE A 22 20.96 -0.29 -15.42
N LYS A 23 21.12 -0.36 -14.09
CA LYS A 23 20.77 -1.55 -13.31
C LYS A 23 19.25 -1.75 -13.22
N SER A 24 18.47 -0.67 -13.13
CA SER A 24 16.99 -0.76 -13.20
C SER A 24 16.51 -1.17 -14.60
N LYS A 25 17.12 -0.66 -15.68
CA LYS A 25 16.80 -1.05 -17.06
C LYS A 25 17.29 -2.46 -17.46
N LEU A 26 18.33 -2.99 -16.82
CA LEU A 26 18.81 -4.37 -17.02
C LEU A 26 18.10 -5.39 -16.11
N LEU A 27 17.52 -4.97 -14.99
CA LEU A 27 16.71 -5.84 -14.11
C LEU A 27 15.33 -6.17 -14.69
N ASP A 28 14.87 -5.41 -15.69
CA ASP A 28 13.59 -5.65 -16.38
C ASP A 28 13.60 -6.91 -17.26
N PHE A 29 14.77 -7.55 -17.46
CA PHE A 29 14.94 -8.73 -18.30
C PHE A 29 14.96 -10.08 -17.56
N HIS A 30 14.82 -10.16 -16.23
CA HIS A 30 15.11 -11.40 -15.47
C HIS A 30 14.08 -11.87 -14.42
N GLN A 31 12.85 -11.38 -14.41
CA GLN A 31 11.80 -11.96 -13.55
C GLN A 31 10.72 -12.61 -14.41
N ILE A 32 11.06 -13.79 -14.96
CA ILE A 32 10.13 -14.62 -15.74
C ILE A 32 8.95 -14.97 -14.84
N GLN A 33 7.79 -14.37 -15.12
CA GLN A 33 6.56 -14.62 -14.39
C GLN A 33 5.73 -15.71 -15.08
N GLU A 34 5.70 -16.89 -14.48
CA GLU A 34 4.85 -17.99 -14.95
C GLU A 34 3.45 -17.80 -14.33
N GLU A 35 2.41 -17.80 -15.18
CA GLU A 35 1.03 -17.78 -14.71
C GLU A 35 0.70 -19.11 -14.00
N LEU A 36 0.17 -19.01 -12.78
CA LEU A 36 -0.26 -20.17 -12.00
C LEU A 36 -1.64 -20.60 -12.48
N LYS A 37 -1.69 -21.72 -13.22
CA LYS A 37 -2.93 -22.32 -13.70
C LYS A 37 -3.49 -23.26 -12.64
N CYS A 38 -4.33 -22.72 -11.77
CA CYS A 38 -4.99 -23.49 -10.72
C CYS A 38 -6.29 -24.10 -11.23
N GLU A 39 -6.66 -25.27 -10.72
CA GLU A 39 -7.90 -25.96 -11.10
C GLU A 39 -9.14 -25.28 -10.51
N SER A 40 -8.98 -24.58 -9.39
CA SER A 40 -10.05 -23.86 -8.70
C SER A 40 -10.25 -22.47 -9.29
N ASP A 41 -11.52 -22.12 -9.52
CA ASP A 41 -11.90 -20.72 -9.76
C ASP A 41 -11.84 -19.93 -8.45
N PHE A 42 -11.26 -18.73 -8.51
CA PHE A 42 -11.15 -17.84 -7.36
C PHE A 42 -12.09 -16.64 -7.51
N THR A 43 -12.88 -16.36 -6.47
CA THR A 43 -13.87 -15.27 -6.48
C THR A 43 -13.24 -13.90 -6.63
N TYR A 44 -12.10 -13.66 -5.98
CA TYR A 44 -11.49 -12.34 -5.88
C TYR A 44 -10.17 -12.20 -6.65
N ILE A 45 -9.70 -13.27 -7.29
CA ILE A 45 -8.43 -13.30 -8.02
C ILE A 45 -8.69 -13.68 -9.47
N SER A 46 -8.39 -12.78 -10.40
CA SER A 46 -8.57 -13.03 -11.84
C SER A 46 -7.38 -13.74 -12.49
N SER A 47 -6.16 -13.47 -12.01
CA SER A 47 -4.92 -14.10 -12.49
C SER A 47 -3.87 -14.04 -11.39
N ALA A 48 -3.04 -15.07 -11.30
CA ALA A 48 -1.94 -15.14 -10.35
C ALA A 48 -0.64 -15.52 -11.07
N PHE A 49 0.45 -14.85 -10.71
CA PHE A 49 1.75 -15.01 -11.32
C PHE A 49 2.81 -15.25 -10.23
N LYS A 50 3.73 -16.19 -10.45
CA LYS A 50 4.94 -16.30 -9.61
C LYS A 50 6.06 -15.49 -10.23
N VAL A 51 6.70 -14.61 -9.46
CA VAL A 51 7.64 -13.62 -10.02
C VAL A 51 8.98 -14.23 -10.48
N LYS A 52 9.41 -15.35 -9.88
CA LYS A 52 10.60 -16.10 -10.31
C LYS A 52 10.25 -17.56 -10.57
N LYS A 53 10.67 -18.09 -11.72
CA LYS A 53 10.44 -19.49 -12.09
C LYS A 53 10.95 -20.52 -11.06
N SER A 54 12.05 -20.20 -10.37
CA SER A 54 12.68 -21.06 -9.35
C SER A 54 11.98 -21.02 -7.98
N ASP A 55 11.03 -20.12 -7.79
CA ASP A 55 10.28 -20.03 -6.54
C ASP A 55 9.34 -21.23 -6.40
N SER A 56 9.18 -21.77 -5.19
CA SER A 56 8.30 -22.91 -4.88
C SER A 56 6.81 -22.53 -4.79
N ILE A 57 6.46 -21.37 -5.33
CA ILE A 57 5.10 -20.82 -5.29
C ILE A 57 4.20 -21.67 -6.17
N ASN A 58 3.04 -22.02 -5.64
CA ASN A 58 2.07 -22.89 -6.29
C ASN A 58 0.63 -22.47 -5.95
N CYS A 59 -0.36 -23.28 -6.38
CA CYS A 59 -1.77 -22.95 -6.22
C CYS A 59 -2.28 -22.92 -4.77
N SER A 60 -1.61 -23.59 -3.82
CA SER A 60 -1.97 -23.45 -2.40
C SER A 60 -1.70 -22.05 -1.87
N ASP A 61 -0.70 -21.36 -2.43
CA ASP A 61 -0.39 -19.97 -2.06
C ASP A 61 -1.43 -19.00 -2.63
N VAL A 62 -1.96 -19.29 -3.83
CA VAL A 62 -3.08 -18.53 -4.41
C VAL A 62 -4.35 -18.76 -3.59
N GLU A 63 -4.61 -20.00 -3.16
CA GLU A 63 -5.75 -20.32 -2.29
C GLU A 63 -5.64 -19.65 -0.92
N TRP A 64 -4.45 -19.62 -0.31
CA TRP A 64 -4.18 -18.84 0.90
C TRP A 64 -4.54 -17.36 0.69
N ALA A 65 -4.04 -16.75 -0.40
CA ALA A 65 -4.30 -15.36 -0.69
C ALA A 65 -5.79 -15.09 -0.92
N ASN A 66 -6.49 -15.97 -1.65
CA ASN A 66 -7.94 -15.87 -1.87
C ASN A 66 -8.71 -15.92 -0.55
N ASN A 67 -8.34 -16.84 0.34
CA ASN A 67 -8.96 -16.99 1.65
C ASN A 67 -8.71 -15.78 2.56
N ALA A 68 -7.51 -15.19 2.49
CA ALA A 68 -7.19 -13.96 3.18
C ALA A 68 -8.02 -12.78 2.64
N ILE A 69 -8.04 -12.59 1.32
CA ILE A 69 -8.83 -11.55 0.64
C ILE A 69 -10.32 -11.70 0.99
N ALA A 70 -10.86 -12.92 1.02
CA ALA A 70 -12.24 -13.18 1.37
C ALA A 70 -12.61 -12.70 2.79
N LYS A 71 -11.67 -12.68 3.75
CA LYS A 71 -11.92 -12.13 5.09
C LYS A 71 -12.12 -10.62 5.05
N VAL A 72 -11.32 -9.91 4.25
CA VAL A 72 -11.50 -8.47 4.02
C VAL A 72 -12.80 -8.21 3.27
N ALA A 73 -13.05 -8.98 2.22
CA ALA A 73 -14.23 -8.80 1.37
C ALA A 73 -15.56 -9.01 2.12
N LYS A 74 -15.58 -9.80 3.19
CA LYS A 74 -16.76 -9.91 4.07
C LYS A 74 -17.15 -8.59 4.74
N LEU A 75 -16.21 -7.66 4.92
CA LEU A 75 -16.46 -6.36 5.53
C LEU A 75 -17.01 -5.33 4.54
N ARG A 76 -17.03 -5.61 3.23
CA ARG A 76 -17.38 -4.65 2.17
C ARG A 76 -18.03 -5.32 0.95
N GLU A 77 -19.22 -4.88 0.57
CA GLU A 77 -19.93 -5.44 -0.59
C GLU A 77 -19.29 -5.07 -1.94
N ASP A 78 -18.56 -3.95 -1.99
CA ASP A 78 -17.90 -3.39 -3.18
C ASP A 78 -16.48 -3.94 -3.40
N SER A 79 -16.22 -5.17 -2.98
CA SER A 79 -14.89 -5.79 -3.03
C SER A 79 -14.45 -6.11 -4.47
N PRO A 80 -13.36 -5.49 -4.99
CA PRO A 80 -12.93 -5.70 -6.37
C PRO A 80 -12.21 -7.03 -6.58
N VAL A 81 -12.23 -7.51 -7.83
CA VAL A 81 -11.36 -8.60 -8.28
C VAL A 81 -9.98 -8.02 -8.61
N VAL A 82 -8.92 -8.71 -8.19
CA VAL A 82 -7.52 -8.28 -8.39
C VAL A 82 -6.69 -9.37 -9.08
N ASN A 83 -5.52 -8.98 -9.58
CA ASN A 83 -4.46 -9.88 -10.00
C ASN A 83 -3.43 -10.01 -8.87
N LEU A 84 -2.76 -11.15 -8.78
CA LEU A 84 -1.69 -11.38 -7.82
C LEU A 84 -0.34 -11.58 -8.50
N GLU A 85 0.68 -10.88 -7.99
CA GLU A 85 2.08 -11.19 -8.21
C GLU A 85 2.67 -11.72 -6.90
N LEU A 86 2.90 -13.03 -6.85
CA LEU A 86 3.41 -13.74 -5.68
C LEU A 86 4.94 -13.85 -5.74
N LEU A 87 5.61 -13.51 -4.64
CA LEU A 87 7.05 -13.67 -4.48
C LEU A 87 7.37 -14.61 -3.32
N SER A 88 8.43 -15.41 -3.40
CA SER A 88 8.84 -16.19 -2.23
C SER A 88 9.26 -15.28 -1.08
N ARG A 89 10.06 -14.26 -1.40
CA ARG A 89 10.68 -13.32 -0.46
C ARG A 89 10.84 -11.96 -1.11
N ASP A 90 10.43 -10.91 -0.42
CA ASP A 90 10.65 -9.51 -0.81
C ASP A 90 10.61 -8.63 0.45
N ASN A 91 11.11 -7.40 0.38
CA ASN A 91 11.11 -6.45 1.51
C ASN A 91 9.87 -5.56 1.57
N GLY A 92 8.91 -5.75 0.67
CA GLY A 92 7.69 -4.99 0.62
C GLY A 92 6.59 -5.70 -0.16
N ALA A 93 5.37 -5.22 0.06
CA ALA A 93 4.20 -5.53 -0.74
C ALA A 93 3.71 -4.22 -1.37
N SER A 94 2.86 -4.32 -2.39
CA SER A 94 2.26 -3.14 -2.99
C SER A 94 0.99 -3.44 -3.77
N PHE A 95 0.09 -2.47 -3.80
CA PHE A 95 -1.00 -2.38 -4.77
C PHE A 95 -0.68 -1.32 -5.83
N ASP A 96 -0.82 -1.66 -7.12
CA ASP A 96 -0.46 -0.78 -8.23
C ASP A 96 -1.48 0.33 -8.54
N ILE A 97 -2.46 0.53 -7.66
CA ILE A 97 -3.59 1.48 -7.79
C ILE A 97 -4.60 1.07 -8.88
N GLY A 98 -4.18 0.21 -9.80
CA GLY A 98 -5.00 -0.35 -10.85
C GLY A 98 -5.78 -1.54 -10.32
N GLU A 99 -5.19 -2.73 -10.48
CA GLU A 99 -5.85 -4.01 -10.29
C GLU A 99 -4.86 -5.11 -9.85
N THR A 100 -3.60 -4.80 -9.52
CA THR A 100 -2.59 -5.82 -9.20
C THR A 100 -1.99 -5.63 -7.82
N ILE A 101 -2.01 -6.69 -7.01
CA ILE A 101 -1.33 -6.77 -5.72
C ILE A 101 -0.07 -7.61 -5.88
N ARG A 102 1.06 -7.03 -5.48
CA ARG A 102 2.34 -7.70 -5.36
C ARG A 102 2.58 -8.05 -3.90
N ILE A 103 2.66 -9.34 -3.57
CA ILE A 103 2.75 -9.81 -2.18
C ILE A 103 3.83 -10.89 -2.04
N PRO A 104 4.81 -10.73 -1.14
CA PRO A 104 5.73 -11.80 -0.79
C PRO A 104 5.10 -12.76 0.22
N LEU A 105 5.35 -14.07 0.08
CA LEU A 105 4.96 -15.07 1.07
C LEU A 105 5.72 -14.91 2.39
N HIS A 106 6.94 -14.36 2.32
CA HIS A 106 7.74 -13.97 3.47
C HIS A 106 8.32 -12.57 3.26
N LEU A 107 8.00 -11.64 4.16
CA LEU A 107 8.70 -10.37 4.19
C LEU A 107 10.11 -10.56 4.72
N THR A 108 11.08 -9.95 4.05
CA THR A 108 12.48 -9.99 4.44
C THR A 108 13.06 -8.59 4.53
N PHE A 109 13.65 -8.25 5.68
CA PHE A 109 14.26 -6.94 5.91
C PHE A 109 15.77 -7.08 5.99
N THR A 110 16.49 -6.14 5.38
CA THR A 110 17.95 -6.12 5.39
C THR A 110 18.41 -4.93 6.21
N ASN A 111 19.22 -5.16 7.24
CA ASN A 111 19.79 -4.07 8.02
C ASN A 111 20.94 -3.36 7.26
N GLN A 112 21.51 -2.32 7.87
CA GLN A 112 22.64 -1.57 7.30
C GLN A 112 23.93 -2.39 7.11
N TRP A 113 24.03 -3.56 7.75
CA TRP A 113 25.18 -4.48 7.65
C TRP A 113 24.94 -5.64 6.66
N GLY A 114 23.79 -5.69 5.99
CA GLY A 114 23.45 -6.74 5.02
C GLY A 114 22.87 -8.03 5.60
N GLN A 115 22.59 -8.08 6.91
CA GLN A 115 21.91 -9.21 7.54
C GLN A 115 20.43 -9.19 7.22
N ILE A 116 19.88 -10.37 6.92
CA ILE A 116 18.49 -10.57 6.51
C ILE A 116 17.67 -11.09 7.69
N PHE A 117 16.59 -10.40 7.99
CA PHE A 117 15.57 -10.77 8.99
C PHE A 117 14.30 -11.18 8.26
N ASN A 118 13.68 -12.27 8.67
CA ASN A 118 12.35 -12.63 8.17
C ASN A 118 11.30 -12.03 9.10
N SER A 119 10.20 -11.52 8.54
CA SER A 119 9.03 -11.20 9.34
C SER A 119 8.45 -12.46 9.98
N TYR A 120 7.70 -12.28 11.06
CA TYR A 120 6.85 -13.36 11.57
C TYR A 120 5.79 -13.74 10.51
N SER A 121 5.47 -15.03 10.38
CA SER A 121 4.51 -15.54 9.37
C SER A 121 3.11 -14.97 9.51
N ILE A 122 2.68 -14.63 10.74
CA ILE A 122 1.41 -13.94 11.02
C ILE A 122 1.37 -12.54 10.37
N GLY A 123 2.54 -11.95 10.11
CA GLY A 123 2.67 -10.65 9.46
C GLY A 123 2.20 -10.64 8.01
N THR A 124 2.36 -11.74 7.26
CA THR A 124 2.06 -11.75 5.82
C THR A 124 0.55 -11.59 5.55
N ASP A 125 -0.30 -12.21 6.37
CA ASP A 125 -1.76 -12.03 6.32
C ASP A 125 -2.17 -10.56 6.51
N ALA A 126 -1.63 -9.90 7.53
CA ALA A 126 -1.95 -8.50 7.85
C ALA A 126 -1.56 -7.56 6.71
N ILE A 127 -0.43 -7.83 6.06
CA ILE A 127 0.05 -7.06 4.91
C ILE A 127 -0.83 -7.30 3.69
N LEU A 128 -1.25 -8.54 3.41
CA LEU A 128 -2.20 -8.79 2.34
C LEU A 128 -3.57 -8.11 2.60
N TYR A 129 -4.05 -8.10 3.85
CA TYR A 129 -5.26 -7.35 4.20
C TYR A 129 -5.10 -5.86 3.92
N HIS A 130 -3.94 -5.29 4.24
CA HIS A 130 -3.59 -3.90 3.95
C HIS A 130 -3.59 -3.63 2.44
N GLU A 131 -2.83 -4.40 1.65
CA GLU A 131 -2.73 -4.18 0.19
C GLU A 131 -4.08 -4.33 -0.53
N TYR A 132 -4.88 -5.33 -0.15
CA TYR A 132 -6.22 -5.50 -0.74
C TYR A 132 -7.17 -4.36 -0.39
N SER A 133 -6.99 -3.74 0.78
CA SER A 133 -7.80 -2.59 1.20
C SER A 133 -7.52 -1.34 0.37
N HIS A 134 -6.32 -1.20 -0.20
CA HIS A 134 -6.05 -0.16 -1.19
C HIS A 134 -6.89 -0.33 -2.46
N ALA A 135 -7.18 -1.57 -2.87
CA ALA A 135 -8.05 -1.84 -4.00
C ALA A 135 -9.49 -1.38 -3.70
N ILE A 136 -10.03 -1.73 -2.53
CA ILE A 136 -11.36 -1.28 -2.07
C ILE A 136 -11.41 0.25 -2.00
N PHE A 137 -10.39 0.88 -1.41
CA PHE A 137 -10.31 2.33 -1.33
C PHE A 137 -10.29 2.97 -2.73
N GLY A 138 -9.49 2.41 -3.65
CA GLY A 138 -9.39 2.87 -5.03
C GLY A 138 -10.71 2.79 -5.82
N GLU A 139 -11.53 1.78 -5.55
CA GLU A 139 -12.86 1.63 -6.17
C GLU A 139 -13.84 2.73 -5.74
N ARG A 140 -13.77 3.17 -4.49
CA ARG A 140 -14.65 4.23 -3.97
C ARG A 140 -14.07 5.62 -4.19
N ILE A 141 -12.92 5.88 -3.57
CA ILE A 141 -12.26 7.18 -3.55
C ILE A 141 -11.64 7.52 -4.90
N GLY A 142 -10.97 6.55 -5.52
CA GLY A 142 -10.31 6.77 -6.82
C GLY A 142 -11.30 7.07 -7.94
N LYS A 143 -12.40 6.31 -8.02
CA LYS A 143 -13.46 6.57 -9.01
C LYS A 143 -14.22 7.86 -8.75
N LYS A 144 -14.34 8.32 -7.50
CA LYS A 144 -14.99 9.59 -7.17
C LYS A 144 -14.10 10.79 -7.46
N PHE A 145 -12.86 10.79 -7.00
CA PHE A 145 -12.03 12.01 -6.96
C PHE A 145 -11.02 12.15 -8.11
N TYR A 146 -10.48 11.04 -8.61
CA TYR A 146 -9.49 11.02 -9.69
C TYR A 146 -9.78 9.92 -10.74
N PRO A 147 -11.01 9.90 -11.32
CA PRO A 147 -11.48 8.81 -12.16
C PRO A 147 -10.64 8.57 -13.43
N LYS A 148 -10.10 9.64 -14.03
CA LYS A 148 -9.31 9.50 -15.26
C LYS A 148 -7.93 8.92 -14.96
N LEU A 149 -7.33 9.34 -13.84
CA LEU A 149 -6.08 8.76 -13.35
C LEU A 149 -6.26 7.29 -12.96
N LYS A 150 -7.35 6.94 -12.24
CA LYS A 150 -7.67 5.55 -11.88
C LYS A 150 -7.83 4.68 -13.13
N ALA A 151 -8.57 5.15 -14.14
CA ALA A 151 -8.73 4.41 -15.39
C ALA A 151 -7.40 4.20 -16.15
N LEU A 152 -6.47 5.15 -16.08
CA LEU A 152 -5.11 4.98 -16.62
C LEU A 152 -4.30 3.96 -15.82
N ALA A 153 -4.39 3.97 -14.49
CA ALA A 153 -3.71 3.01 -13.62
C ALA A 153 -4.23 1.58 -13.86
N GLU A 154 -5.55 1.39 -13.97
CA GLU A 154 -6.15 0.10 -14.34
C GLU A 154 -5.69 -0.38 -15.72
N ARG A 155 -5.63 0.53 -16.71
CA ARG A 155 -5.12 0.20 -18.04
C ARG A 155 -3.64 -0.17 -18.01
N LEU A 156 -2.83 0.52 -17.21
CA LEU A 156 -1.43 0.18 -16.99
C LEU A 156 -1.30 -1.22 -16.40
N SER A 157 -2.07 -1.52 -15.34
CA SER A 157 -2.12 -2.82 -14.68
C SER A 157 -2.45 -3.94 -15.67
N ARG A 158 -3.51 -3.78 -16.47
CA ARG A 158 -3.88 -4.74 -17.53
C ARG A 158 -2.79 -4.93 -18.58
N PHE A 159 -2.05 -3.88 -18.96
CA PHE A 159 -0.93 -4.04 -19.88
C PHE A 159 0.26 -4.78 -19.25
N LYS A 160 0.54 -4.56 -17.97
CA LYS A 160 1.56 -5.33 -17.22
C LYS A 160 1.18 -6.81 -17.15
N VAL A 161 -0.06 -7.13 -16.78
CA VAL A 161 -0.59 -8.49 -16.76
C VAL A 161 -0.51 -9.15 -18.14
N ASN A 162 -0.98 -8.48 -19.20
CA ASN A 162 -0.94 -9.06 -20.55
C ASN A 162 0.50 -9.25 -21.05
N ARG A 163 1.45 -8.38 -20.66
CA ARG A 163 2.87 -8.59 -20.93
C ARG A 163 3.39 -9.84 -20.24
N HIS A 164 2.99 -10.09 -18.98
CA HIS A 164 3.38 -11.31 -18.26
C HIS A 164 2.80 -12.58 -18.91
N LYS A 165 1.54 -12.56 -19.31
CA LYS A 165 0.93 -13.66 -20.10
C LYS A 165 1.70 -13.91 -21.40
N ALA A 166 2.04 -12.86 -22.14
CA ALA A 166 2.83 -12.98 -23.36
C ALA A 166 4.23 -13.57 -23.12
N TYR A 167 4.89 -13.25 -22.01
CA TYR A 167 6.16 -13.90 -21.62
C TYR A 167 5.97 -15.39 -21.31
N ALA A 168 4.94 -15.74 -20.54
CA ALA A 168 4.63 -17.13 -20.19
C ALA A 168 4.33 -18.00 -21.43
N GLU A 169 3.76 -17.40 -22.48
CA GLU A 169 3.47 -18.04 -23.77
C GLU A 169 4.67 -18.08 -24.74
N GLY A 170 5.85 -17.57 -24.34
CA GLY A 170 7.05 -17.57 -25.19
C GLY A 170 7.16 -16.39 -26.16
N ASN A 171 6.49 -15.27 -25.87
CA ASN A 171 6.46 -14.04 -26.66
C ASN A 171 5.97 -14.23 -28.11
N PRO A 172 4.73 -14.72 -28.31
CA PRO A 172 4.20 -14.93 -29.64
C PRO A 172 4.18 -13.62 -30.43
N ARG A 173 4.64 -13.65 -31.68
CA ARG A 173 4.61 -12.50 -32.62
C ARG A 173 5.22 -11.20 -32.06
N ASN A 174 6.16 -11.31 -31.13
CA ASN A 174 6.81 -10.16 -30.49
C ASN A 174 5.83 -9.21 -29.75
N VAL A 175 4.73 -9.77 -29.23
CA VAL A 175 3.68 -9.02 -28.50
C VAL A 175 4.21 -8.38 -27.21
N VAL A 176 5.25 -8.93 -26.59
CA VAL A 176 5.92 -8.31 -25.42
C VAL A 176 6.38 -6.89 -25.75
N GLN A 177 7.01 -6.66 -26.90
CA GLN A 177 7.50 -5.33 -27.27
C GLN A 177 6.34 -4.33 -27.46
N TYR A 178 5.19 -4.80 -27.94
CA TYR A 178 3.99 -3.97 -28.04
C TYR A 178 3.55 -3.49 -26.66
N TYR A 179 3.38 -4.41 -25.69
CA TYR A 179 2.95 -4.02 -24.34
C TYR A 179 3.98 -3.17 -23.61
N THR A 180 5.28 -3.45 -23.75
CA THR A 180 6.34 -2.60 -23.18
C THR A 180 6.20 -1.14 -23.64
N LYS A 181 6.01 -0.91 -24.95
CA LYS A 181 5.79 0.45 -25.47
C LYS A 181 4.52 1.09 -24.92
N GLN A 182 3.43 0.33 -24.78
CA GLN A 182 2.18 0.87 -24.22
C GLN A 182 2.32 1.22 -22.73
N ILE A 183 3.04 0.40 -21.96
CA ILE A 183 3.35 0.64 -20.55
C ILE A 183 4.12 1.95 -20.40
N GLU A 184 5.22 2.11 -21.13
CA GLU A 184 6.06 3.34 -21.11
C GLU A 184 5.22 4.60 -21.41
N VAL A 185 4.36 4.53 -22.43
CA VAL A 185 3.49 5.65 -22.81
C VAL A 185 2.49 6.00 -21.70
N ILE A 186 1.89 5.01 -21.03
CA ILE A 186 0.93 5.26 -19.96
C ILE A 186 1.62 5.76 -18.69
N GLU A 187 2.76 5.18 -18.31
CA GLU A 187 3.54 5.64 -17.16
C GLU A 187 3.91 7.11 -17.29
N GLU A 188 4.31 7.56 -18.50
CA GLU A 188 4.60 8.96 -18.74
C GLU A 188 3.35 9.87 -18.67
N ARG A 189 2.18 9.37 -19.10
CA ARG A 189 0.91 10.10 -18.97
C ARG A 189 0.48 10.25 -17.50
N ILE A 190 0.69 9.22 -16.69
CA ILE A 190 0.33 9.22 -15.25
C ILE A 190 1.14 10.28 -14.50
N LYS A 191 2.45 10.35 -14.73
CA LYS A 191 3.35 11.32 -14.07
C LYS A 191 2.93 12.78 -14.26
N ASN A 192 2.33 13.10 -15.40
CA ASN A 192 1.96 14.45 -15.79
C ASN A 192 0.43 14.66 -15.74
N HIS A 193 -0.32 13.76 -15.12
CA HIS A 193 -1.78 13.79 -15.14
C HIS A 193 -2.34 14.90 -14.24
N SER A 194 -3.37 15.61 -14.71
CA SER A 194 -3.96 16.75 -13.99
C SER A 194 -4.64 16.39 -12.67
N GLU A 195 -4.92 15.12 -12.42
CA GLU A 195 -5.55 14.63 -11.18
C GLU A 195 -4.53 14.10 -10.16
N LEU A 196 -3.23 14.21 -10.44
CA LEU A 196 -2.17 13.66 -9.59
C LEU A 196 -2.16 14.29 -8.19
N GLU A 197 -2.45 15.60 -8.07
CA GLU A 197 -2.57 16.26 -6.76
C GLU A 197 -3.70 15.70 -5.91
N LYS A 198 -4.81 15.27 -6.52
CA LYS A 198 -5.93 14.64 -5.81
C LYS A 198 -5.59 13.22 -5.35
N TYR A 199 -4.82 12.50 -6.16
CA TYR A 199 -4.28 11.20 -5.77
C TYR A 199 -3.32 11.33 -4.58
N HIS A 200 -2.36 12.26 -4.63
CA HIS A 200 -1.45 12.51 -3.52
C HIS A 200 -2.16 12.98 -2.25
N LEU A 201 -3.21 13.79 -2.38
CA LEU A 201 -4.09 14.15 -1.27
C LEU A 201 -4.71 12.92 -0.58
N SER A 202 -4.99 11.86 -1.33
CA SER A 202 -5.61 10.64 -0.81
C SER A 202 -4.62 9.66 -0.17
N SER A 203 -3.30 9.80 -0.38
CA SER A 203 -2.28 8.82 0.04
C SER A 203 -2.40 8.45 1.52
N SER A 204 -2.33 9.42 2.43
CA SER A 204 -2.40 9.13 3.87
C SER A 204 -3.76 8.59 4.32
N TYR A 205 -4.86 8.98 3.65
CA TYR A 205 -6.18 8.42 3.92
C TYR A 205 -6.26 6.95 3.49
N ASN A 206 -5.67 6.62 2.35
CA ASN A 206 -5.58 5.25 1.84
C ASN A 206 -4.78 4.37 2.81
N GLU A 207 -3.64 4.85 3.31
CA GLU A 207 -2.83 4.18 4.33
C GLU A 207 -3.57 3.95 5.64
N LEU A 208 -4.28 4.98 6.13
CA LEU A 208 -5.10 4.87 7.34
C LEU A 208 -6.19 3.80 7.18
N PHE A 209 -6.91 3.84 6.06
CA PHE A 209 -7.99 2.88 5.79
C PHE A 209 -7.46 1.45 5.71
N ALA A 210 -6.36 1.25 4.99
CA ALA A 210 -5.75 -0.07 4.83
C ALA A 210 -5.23 -0.65 6.16
N ASP A 211 -4.58 0.17 6.99
CA ASP A 211 -4.16 -0.25 8.34
C ASP A 211 -5.37 -0.58 9.23
N LEU A 212 -6.44 0.22 9.17
CA LEU A 212 -7.66 -0.04 9.93
C LEU A 212 -8.27 -1.39 9.56
N VAL A 213 -8.43 -1.69 8.27
CA VAL A 213 -8.98 -2.97 7.83
C VAL A 213 -8.14 -4.13 8.32
N ALA A 214 -6.80 -4.05 8.23
CA ALA A 214 -5.92 -5.08 8.76
C ALA A 214 -6.13 -5.29 10.28
N VAL A 215 -6.29 -4.20 11.05
CA VAL A 215 -6.61 -4.26 12.50
C VAL A 215 -7.98 -4.91 12.76
N LEU A 216 -9.00 -4.58 11.97
CA LEU A 216 -10.35 -5.13 12.14
C LEU A 216 -10.41 -6.62 11.77
N VAL A 217 -9.72 -7.06 10.73
CA VAL A 217 -9.71 -8.48 10.33
C VAL A 217 -8.93 -9.33 11.32
N THR A 218 -7.83 -8.80 11.87
CA THR A 218 -6.95 -9.54 12.81
C THR A 218 -7.38 -9.41 14.27
N ASN A 219 -8.28 -8.49 14.61
CA ASN A 219 -8.59 -8.09 15.98
C ASN A 219 -7.34 -7.70 16.79
N ASN A 220 -6.34 -7.13 16.13
CA ASN A 220 -5.07 -6.73 16.74
C ASN A 220 -4.69 -5.30 16.35
N ARG A 221 -4.68 -4.39 17.33
CA ARG A 221 -4.32 -2.97 17.15
C ARG A 221 -2.89 -2.73 16.69
N ASN A 222 -2.01 -3.72 16.84
CA ASN A 222 -0.62 -3.71 16.41
C ASN A 222 -0.36 -4.60 15.19
N ALA A 223 -1.38 -5.03 14.44
CA ALA A 223 -1.23 -5.98 13.35
C ALA A 223 -0.12 -5.61 12.35
N ILE A 224 -0.15 -4.37 11.86
CA ILE A 224 0.83 -3.86 10.89
C ILE A 224 2.19 -3.60 11.53
N PHE A 225 2.22 -3.03 12.73
CA PHE A 225 3.47 -2.88 13.49
C PHE A 225 4.18 -4.23 13.67
N ASN A 226 3.46 -5.25 14.12
CA ASN A 226 3.99 -6.60 14.32
C ASN A 226 4.46 -7.26 13.01
N ALA A 227 3.80 -6.95 11.89
CA ALA A 227 4.18 -7.49 10.59
C ALA A 227 5.49 -6.90 10.06
N LEU A 228 5.76 -5.63 10.36
CA LEU A 228 6.90 -4.88 9.85
C LEU A 228 8.08 -4.79 10.83
N TYR A 229 7.86 -5.08 12.11
CA TYR A 229 8.90 -4.99 13.13
C TYR A 229 10.00 -6.05 12.95
N TYR A 230 11.25 -5.63 13.13
CA TYR A 230 12.41 -6.51 13.28
C TYR A 230 13.45 -5.86 14.22
N ASP A 231 14.25 -6.69 14.92
CA ASP A 231 15.09 -6.23 16.04
C ASP A 231 16.16 -5.19 15.68
N GLU A 232 16.61 -5.15 14.42
CA GLU A 232 17.68 -4.26 13.94
C GLU A 232 17.20 -3.18 12.97
N MET A 233 15.98 -2.70 13.19
CA MET A 233 15.47 -1.50 12.53
C MET A 233 16.31 -0.27 12.86
N THR A 234 16.42 0.66 11.90
CA THR A 234 16.88 2.01 12.23
C THR A 234 15.83 2.71 13.10
N ASP A 235 16.26 3.68 13.92
CA ASP A 235 15.33 4.45 14.76
C ASP A 235 14.21 5.09 13.91
N ASP A 236 14.54 5.64 12.75
CA ASP A 236 13.56 6.23 11.83
C ASP A 236 12.53 5.20 11.33
N ALA A 237 12.99 4.01 10.91
CA ALA A 237 12.09 2.94 10.44
C ALA A 237 11.21 2.42 11.57
N TYR A 238 11.78 2.27 12.77
CA TYR A 238 11.03 1.87 13.96
C TYR A 238 9.97 2.92 14.32
N GLN A 239 10.32 4.22 14.34
CA GLN A 239 9.36 5.28 14.62
C GLN A 239 8.25 5.32 13.57
N LEU A 240 8.56 5.22 12.28
CA LEU A 240 7.54 5.21 11.24
C LEU A 240 6.61 4.00 11.34
N THR A 241 7.16 2.82 11.64
CA THR A 241 6.37 1.59 11.85
C THR A 241 5.49 1.71 13.09
N LYS A 242 6.01 2.31 14.16
CA LYS A 242 5.27 2.59 15.40
C LYS A 242 4.09 3.53 15.16
N LEU A 243 4.20 4.51 14.26
CA LEU A 243 3.10 5.42 13.89
C LEU A 243 1.92 4.74 13.19
N ARG A 244 2.08 3.50 12.70
CA ARG A 244 1.02 2.69 12.10
C ARG A 244 0.21 1.87 13.13
N SER A 245 0.61 1.89 14.39
CA SER A 245 -0.13 1.25 15.49
C SER A 245 -1.43 2.01 15.84
N PHE A 246 -2.46 1.26 16.23
CA PHE A 246 -3.71 1.79 16.81
C PHE A 246 -3.67 1.84 18.35
N GLU A 247 -2.55 1.53 18.98
CA GLU A 247 -2.35 1.74 20.42
C GLU A 247 -1.75 3.12 20.70
N ASP A 248 -2.01 3.67 21.89
CA ASP A 248 -1.37 4.91 22.34
C ASP A 248 0.15 4.73 22.38
N GLN A 249 0.84 5.46 21.50
CA GLN A 249 2.30 5.45 21.43
C GLN A 249 2.92 6.69 22.08
N ASN A 250 2.13 7.51 22.78
CA ASN A 250 2.47 8.85 23.24
C ASN A 250 3.02 9.73 22.09
N THR A 251 2.42 9.61 20.91
CA THR A 251 2.85 10.35 19.72
C THR A 251 2.55 11.84 19.89
N LYS A 252 3.54 12.68 19.65
CA LYS A 252 3.41 14.14 19.70
C LYS A 252 3.47 14.73 18.29
N TYR A 253 2.87 15.92 18.12
CA TYR A 253 2.81 16.62 16.82
C TYR A 253 4.18 17.08 16.29
N ASP A 254 5.22 17.10 17.13
CA ASP A 254 6.60 17.39 16.73
C ASP A 254 7.34 16.17 16.15
N ASN A 255 6.70 14.99 16.11
CA ASN A 255 7.27 13.81 15.50
C ASN A 255 7.41 14.00 13.98
N ARG A 256 8.64 13.97 13.48
CA ARG A 256 8.97 14.14 12.05
C ARG A 256 8.27 13.12 11.16
N GLY A 257 8.01 11.90 11.65
CA GLY A 257 7.33 10.85 10.90
C GLY A 257 5.88 11.19 10.53
N LEU A 258 5.27 12.21 11.17
CA LEU A 258 3.94 12.70 10.79
C LEU A 258 3.90 13.43 9.44
N TYR A 259 5.05 13.71 8.82
CA TYR A 259 5.11 14.28 7.47
C TYR A 259 5.27 13.22 6.37
N GLU A 260 5.37 11.95 6.75
CA GLU A 260 5.40 10.80 5.83
C GLU A 260 3.99 10.26 5.62
N GLU A 261 3.69 9.74 4.42
CA GLU A 261 2.33 9.32 4.05
C GLU A 261 1.74 8.26 4.99
N HIS A 262 2.56 7.28 5.39
CA HIS A 262 2.19 6.23 6.34
C HIS A 262 1.95 6.78 7.77
N GLY A 263 2.67 7.85 8.14
CA GLY A 263 2.68 8.40 9.50
C GLY A 263 1.71 9.56 9.73
N GLU A 264 1.28 10.27 8.69
CA GLU A 264 0.51 11.51 8.81
C GLU A 264 -0.69 11.38 9.75
N LEU A 265 -1.49 10.32 9.60
CA LEU A 265 -2.73 10.12 10.36
C LEU A 265 -2.58 9.22 11.60
N ALA A 266 -1.38 9.18 12.21
CA ALA A 266 -1.12 8.36 13.39
C ALA A 266 -2.03 8.66 14.59
N LEU A 267 -2.41 9.92 14.81
CA LEU A 267 -3.29 10.27 15.93
C LEU A 267 -4.75 9.88 15.66
N VAL A 268 -5.17 9.85 14.40
CA VAL A 268 -6.46 9.26 14.02
C VAL A 268 -6.48 7.76 14.34
N ARG A 269 -5.39 7.04 14.02
CA ARG A 269 -5.25 5.60 14.38
C ARG A 269 -5.38 5.39 15.89
N GLN A 270 -4.66 6.19 16.69
CA GLN A 270 -4.73 6.12 18.16
C GLN A 270 -6.13 6.43 18.69
N TYR A 271 -6.78 7.49 18.17
CA TYR A 271 -8.15 7.83 18.56
C TYR A 271 -9.12 6.66 18.30
N ILE A 272 -9.10 6.08 17.10
CA ILE A 272 -9.94 4.93 16.75
C ILE A 272 -9.63 3.76 17.69
N GLY A 273 -8.35 3.43 17.89
CA GLY A 273 -7.94 2.26 18.65
C GLY A 273 -8.13 2.35 20.17
N GLU A 274 -8.21 3.55 20.73
CA GLU A 274 -8.52 3.76 22.14
C GLU A 274 -10.02 3.95 22.40
N LYS A 275 -10.71 4.72 21.56
CA LYS A 275 -12.07 5.19 21.87
C LYS A 275 -13.15 4.33 21.20
N ILE A 276 -12.83 3.73 20.05
CA ILE A 276 -13.81 3.02 19.22
C ILE A 276 -13.60 1.51 19.33
N LEU A 277 -12.42 0.98 18.98
CA LEU A 277 -12.18 -0.47 18.88
C LEU A 277 -12.51 -1.27 20.15
N PRO A 278 -12.24 -0.80 21.38
CA PRO A 278 -12.59 -1.55 22.59
C PRO A 278 -14.10 -1.80 22.75
N ASN A 279 -14.93 -0.96 22.12
CA ASN A 279 -16.38 -1.09 22.11
C ASN A 279 -16.90 -1.99 20.98
N ILE A 280 -16.03 -2.40 20.04
CA ILE A 280 -16.37 -3.27 18.92
C ILE A 280 -15.93 -4.71 19.22
N PHE A 281 -14.65 -4.93 19.55
CA PHE A 281 -14.03 -6.26 19.72
C PHE A 281 -14.55 -7.11 20.89
N LYS A 282 -15.59 -6.66 21.59
CA LYS A 282 -16.18 -7.33 22.77
C LYS A 282 -17.70 -7.50 22.65
N LYS A 283 -18.28 -7.25 21.47
CA LYS A 283 -19.73 -7.24 21.25
C LYS A 283 -20.17 -8.43 20.41
N GLU A 284 -21.37 -8.92 20.66
CA GLU A 284 -21.94 -10.04 19.90
C GLU A 284 -22.15 -9.69 18.41
N ASN A 285 -22.45 -8.42 18.12
CA ASN A 285 -22.61 -7.90 16.76
C ASN A 285 -21.31 -7.30 16.19
N GLU A 286 -20.13 -7.81 16.60
CA GLU A 286 -18.80 -7.31 16.21
C GLU A 286 -18.66 -7.11 14.68
N GLU A 287 -19.11 -8.08 13.88
CA GLU A 287 -18.96 -8.00 12.42
C GLU A 287 -19.72 -6.80 11.82
N GLN A 288 -20.94 -6.53 12.27
CA GLN A 288 -21.70 -5.36 11.80
C GLN A 288 -21.04 -4.06 12.25
N LEU A 289 -20.62 -3.98 13.51
CA LEU A 289 -19.95 -2.79 14.03
C LEU A 289 -18.62 -2.48 13.31
N LYS A 290 -17.91 -3.51 12.83
CA LYS A 290 -16.73 -3.35 11.98
C LYS A 290 -17.09 -2.72 10.64
N LYS A 291 -18.17 -3.18 9.99
CA LYS A 291 -18.68 -2.61 8.73
C LYS A 291 -19.08 -1.16 8.91
N ASP A 292 -19.83 -0.87 9.98
CA ASP A 292 -20.29 0.49 10.30
C ASP A 292 -19.10 1.44 10.53
N LEU A 293 -18.07 0.99 11.25
CA LEU A 293 -16.85 1.79 11.44
C LEU A 293 -16.12 2.08 10.13
N LEU A 294 -15.98 1.09 9.25
CA LEU A 294 -15.35 1.29 7.94
C LEU A 294 -16.14 2.29 7.09
N GLU A 295 -17.47 2.22 7.10
CA GLU A 295 -18.31 3.18 6.41
C GLU A 295 -18.13 4.59 6.97
N ILE A 296 -18.18 4.75 8.29
CA ILE A 296 -17.97 6.05 8.96
C ILE A 296 -16.62 6.64 8.56
N VAL A 297 -15.54 5.85 8.59
CA VAL A 297 -14.20 6.33 8.24
C VAL A 297 -14.11 6.72 6.77
N LEU A 298 -14.68 5.93 5.85
CA LEU A 298 -14.70 6.25 4.43
C LEU A 298 -15.50 7.53 4.15
N GLU A 299 -16.69 7.67 4.72
CA GLU A 299 -17.50 8.88 4.56
C GLU A 299 -16.81 10.13 5.15
N SER A 300 -16.14 9.99 6.29
CA SER A 300 -15.33 11.07 6.87
C SER A 300 -14.19 11.47 5.95
N ILE A 301 -13.48 10.49 5.36
CA ILE A 301 -12.42 10.73 4.38
C ILE A 301 -12.98 11.44 3.14
N GLU A 302 -14.11 10.98 2.61
CA GLU A 302 -14.75 11.63 1.47
C GLU A 302 -15.12 13.09 1.75
N SER A 303 -15.74 13.37 2.89
CA SER A 303 -16.08 14.73 3.33
C SER A 303 -14.84 15.63 3.37
N GLN A 304 -13.76 15.14 3.99
CA GLN A 304 -12.48 15.85 4.08
C GLN A 304 -11.86 16.08 2.69
N MET A 305 -11.90 15.09 1.80
CA MET A 305 -11.40 15.23 0.44
C MET A 305 -12.22 16.24 -0.37
N ASP A 306 -13.54 16.18 -0.31
CA ASP A 306 -14.46 17.13 -0.98
C ASP A 306 -14.17 18.57 -0.52
N GLU A 307 -14.03 18.78 0.79
CA GLU A 307 -13.72 20.09 1.36
C GLU A 307 -12.34 20.60 0.90
N ARG A 308 -11.31 19.76 1.01
CA ARG A 308 -9.93 20.14 0.67
C ARG A 308 -9.78 20.42 -0.82
N ILE A 309 -10.39 19.64 -1.69
CA ILE A 309 -10.37 19.89 -3.15
C ILE A 309 -11.09 21.19 -3.48
N ARG A 310 -12.28 21.44 -2.91
CA ARG A 310 -13.04 22.68 -3.14
C ARG A 310 -12.27 23.94 -2.71
N LYS A 311 -11.49 23.84 -1.62
CA LYS A 311 -10.67 24.93 -1.10
C LYS A 311 -9.25 24.98 -1.69
N SER A 312 -8.90 24.05 -2.58
CA SER A 312 -7.52 23.85 -3.06
C SER A 312 -6.48 23.67 -1.93
N ALA A 313 -6.90 23.08 -0.82
CA ALA A 313 -6.11 22.86 0.40
C ALA A 313 -5.39 21.49 0.37
N TYR A 314 -4.54 21.28 -0.63
CA TYR A 314 -3.84 20.00 -0.84
C TYR A 314 -2.76 19.73 0.21
N LYS A 315 -2.11 20.79 0.73
CA LYS A 315 -1.09 20.69 1.78
C LYS A 315 -1.59 21.39 3.04
N ILE A 316 -1.78 20.62 4.10
CA ILE A 316 -2.09 21.11 5.44
C ILE A 316 -1.13 20.47 6.44
N SER A 317 -0.99 21.06 7.62
CA SER A 317 -0.16 20.47 8.67
C SER A 317 -0.75 19.14 9.16
N PRO A 318 0.08 18.19 9.63
CA PRO A 318 -0.42 16.96 10.24
C PRO A 318 -1.36 17.22 11.41
N MET A 319 -1.13 18.29 12.19
CA MET A 319 -2.04 18.71 13.25
C MET A 319 -3.44 19.02 12.75
N GLN A 320 -3.56 19.80 11.68
CA GLN A 320 -4.85 20.12 11.08
C GLN A 320 -5.51 18.88 10.47
N SER A 321 -4.74 18.04 9.77
CA SER A 321 -5.23 16.81 9.13
C SER A 321 -5.83 15.83 10.14
N ASN A 322 -5.09 15.53 11.23
CA ASN A 322 -5.57 14.64 12.28
C ASN A 322 -6.77 15.23 13.03
N THR A 323 -6.70 16.51 13.42
CA THR A 323 -7.78 17.14 14.17
C THR A 323 -9.08 17.13 13.38
N ALA A 324 -9.04 17.55 12.11
CA ALA A 324 -10.22 17.61 11.26
C ALA A 324 -10.86 16.22 11.06
N LEU A 325 -10.05 15.20 10.74
CA LEU A 325 -10.58 13.86 10.52
C LEU A 325 -11.10 13.21 11.83
N ILE A 326 -10.44 13.44 12.97
CA ILE A 326 -10.92 12.94 14.26
C ILE A 326 -12.28 13.53 14.61
N GLU A 327 -12.48 14.84 14.42
CA GLU A 327 -13.76 15.48 14.72
C GLU A 327 -14.89 14.98 13.79
N GLU A 328 -14.60 14.80 12.49
CA GLU A 328 -15.57 14.24 11.54
C GLU A 328 -15.97 12.80 11.91
N ILE A 329 -15.00 11.95 12.29
CA ILE A 329 -15.28 10.57 12.74
C ILE A 329 -16.08 10.59 14.06
N LYS A 330 -15.73 11.46 15.01
CA LYS A 330 -16.45 11.61 16.28
C LYS A 330 -17.93 11.93 16.05
N GLU A 331 -18.21 12.91 15.21
CA GLU A 331 -19.56 13.37 14.91
C GLU A 331 -20.40 12.23 14.32
N ARG A 332 -19.89 11.57 13.27
CA ARG A 332 -20.59 10.45 12.62
C ARG A 332 -20.76 9.22 13.51
N TYR A 333 -19.77 8.92 14.34
CA TYR A 333 -19.83 7.79 15.26
C TYR A 333 -20.84 8.01 16.40
N GLN A 334 -21.12 9.27 16.77
CA GLN A 334 -22.14 9.60 17.76
C GLN A 334 -23.56 9.56 17.18
N THR A 335 -23.75 9.91 15.90
CA THR A 335 -25.08 9.90 15.26
C THR A 335 -25.57 8.50 14.87
N THR A 336 -24.65 7.53 14.77
CA THR A 336 -24.97 6.14 14.40
C THR A 336 -25.32 5.26 15.62
N LYS A 337 -25.06 5.76 16.84
CA LYS A 337 -25.47 5.12 18.11
C LYS A 337 -26.86 5.58 18.54
#